data_AF-A0A7V5GAJ4-F1
#
_entry.id   AF-A0A7V5GAJ4-F1
#
_cell.length_a   1.000
_cell.length_b   1.000
_cell.length_c   1.000
_cell.angle_alpha   90.00
_cell.angle_beta   90.00
_cell.angle_gamma   90.00
#
_symmetry.space_group_name_H-M   'P 1'
#
loop_
_entity.id
_entity.type
_entity.pdbx_description
1 polymer ?
#
loop_
_entity_poly.entity_id
_entity_poly.type
_entity_poly.pdbx_seq_one_letter_code
_entity_poly.pdbx_strand_id
1 'polypeptide(L)'
;MFSKNEIQHIAELAKIKLKENDLDKFGREFEAILSFVKKLQEVNTDNIEPVNGGTFLENILREDDEFDIPDKLFVDKFIANAPKSEGKHLKVKKIL
;
A
#
# COMPACT_ATOMS: atom_id res chain seq x y z
N MET A 1 -10.76 21.77 -5.40
CA MET A 1 -10.13 21.33 -6.66
C MET A 1 -8.65 21.16 -6.40
N PHE A 2 -8.21 19.89 -6.35
CA PHE A 2 -6.80 19.55 -6.23
C PHE A 2 -6.00 20.12 -7.41
N SER A 3 -4.87 20.72 -7.09
CA SER A 3 -3.86 21.13 -8.06
C SER A 3 -3.16 19.92 -8.67
N LYS A 4 -2.60 20.10 -9.87
CA LYS A 4 -1.76 19.08 -10.52
C LYS A 4 -0.62 18.62 -9.62
N ASN A 5 -0.02 19.56 -8.87
CA ASN A 5 1.08 19.29 -7.97
C ASN A 5 0.66 18.38 -6.80
N GLU A 6 -0.55 18.55 -6.25
CA GLU A 6 -1.06 17.67 -5.18
C GLU A 6 -1.33 16.26 -5.71
N ILE A 7 -1.93 16.13 -6.90
CA ILE A 7 -2.16 14.82 -7.53
C ILE A 7 -0.85 14.12 -7.83
N GLN A 8 0.13 14.85 -8.36
CA GLN A 8 1.48 14.34 -8.62
C GLN A 8 2.16 13.88 -7.31
N HIS A 9 2.06 14.68 -6.25
CA HIS A 9 2.63 14.36 -4.95
C HIS A 9 2.03 13.08 -4.35
N ILE A 10 0.70 12.94 -4.38
CA ILE A 10 0.01 11.73 -3.92
C ILE A 10 0.44 10.51 -4.74
N ALA A 11 0.57 10.65 -6.06
CA ALA A 11 1.02 9.57 -6.94
C ALA A 11 2.46 9.14 -6.63
N GLU A 12 3.35 10.08 -6.30
CA GLU A 12 4.73 9.81 -5.90
C GLU A 12 4.84 9.04 -4.57
N LEU A 13 3.97 9.37 -3.60
CA LEU A 13 3.85 8.63 -2.35
C LEU A 13 3.41 7.18 -2.61
N ALA A 14 2.45 6.99 -3.52
CA ALA A 14 1.94 5.68 -3.92
C ALA A 14 2.85 4.92 -4.91
N LYS A 15 3.97 5.52 -5.36
CA LYS A 15 4.86 4.97 -6.41
C LYS A 15 4.16 4.71 -7.74
N ILE A 16 3.15 5.51 -8.07
CA ILE A 16 2.43 5.45 -9.34
C ILE A 16 2.93 6.57 -10.25
N LYS A 17 3.38 6.21 -11.46
CA LYS A 17 3.76 7.20 -12.46
C LYS A 17 2.52 7.62 -13.25
N LEU A 18 2.13 8.88 -13.14
CA LEU A 18 1.07 9.49 -13.94
C LEU A 18 1.66 10.22 -15.15
N LYS A 19 0.90 10.25 -16.25
CA LYS A 19 1.20 11.13 -17.39
C LYS A 19 0.60 12.50 -17.12
N GLU A 20 1.25 13.56 -17.62
CA GLU A 20 0.76 14.94 -17.43
C GLU A 20 -0.68 15.14 -17.92
N ASN A 21 -1.04 14.49 -19.03
CA ASN A 21 -2.39 14.56 -19.61
C ASN A 21 -3.47 13.93 -18.72
N ASP A 22 -3.08 13.04 -17.80
CA ASP A 22 -4.01 12.36 -16.91
C ASP A 22 -4.24 13.14 -15.60
N LEU A 23 -3.38 14.13 -15.27
CA LEU A 23 -3.45 14.86 -14.00
C LEU A 23 -4.76 15.64 -13.83
N ASP A 24 -5.24 16.29 -14.89
CA ASP A 24 -6.50 17.05 -14.86
C ASP A 24 -7.73 16.14 -14.72
N LYS A 25 -7.65 14.93 -15.26
CA LYS A 25 -8.69 13.92 -15.12
C LYS A 25 -8.74 13.42 -13.68
N PHE A 26 -7.59 12.94 -13.17
CA PHE A 26 -7.51 12.40 -11.81
C PHE A 26 -7.80 13.45 -10.75
N GLY A 27 -7.41 14.71 -10.94
CA GLY A 27 -7.78 15.80 -10.03
C GLY A 27 -9.30 15.96 -9.87
N ARG A 28 -10.06 15.85 -10.96
CA ARG A 28 -11.53 15.92 -10.93
C ARG A 28 -12.16 14.69 -10.29
N GLU A 29 -11.67 13.50 -10.64
CA GLU A 29 -12.16 12.24 -10.06
C GLU A 29 -11.89 12.17 -8.55
N PHE A 30 -10.70 12.57 -8.10
CA PHE A 30 -10.32 12.58 -6.70
C PHE A 30 -11.16 13.58 -5.88
N GLU A 31 -11.44 14.76 -6.44
CA GLU A 31 -12.35 15.74 -5.83
C GLU A 31 -13.77 15.17 -5.67
N ALA A 32 -14.28 14.45 -6.67
CA ALA A 32 -15.61 13.83 -6.61
C ALA A 32 -15.68 12.76 -5.52
N ILE A 33 -14.66 11.89 -5.41
CA ILE A 33 -14.57 10.86 -4.38
C ILE A 33 -14.52 11.48 -2.98
N LEU A 34 -13.66 12.48 -2.76
CA LEU A 34 -13.56 13.13 -1.46
C LEU A 34 -14.82 13.92 -1.09
N SER A 35 -15.48 14.53 -2.08
CA SER A 35 -16.78 15.18 -1.86
C SER A 35 -17.85 14.18 -1.43
N PHE A 36 -17.82 12.96 -1.96
CA PHE A 36 -18.70 11.88 -1.50
C PHE A 36 -18.36 11.43 -0.07
N VAL A 37 -17.07 11.25 0.24
CA VAL A 37 -16.61 10.84 1.59
C VAL A 37 -16.92 11.89 2.65
N LYS A 38 -16.93 13.19 2.30
CA LYS A 38 -17.29 14.28 3.22
C LYS A 38 -18.67 14.14 3.85
N LYS A 39 -19.60 13.39 3.25
CA LYS A 39 -20.91 13.09 3.86
C LYS A 39 -20.80 12.42 5.23
N LEU A 40 -19.69 11.70 5.49
CA LEU A 40 -19.44 11.10 6.80
C LEU A 40 -19.25 12.13 7.92
N GLN A 41 -18.92 13.39 7.60
CA GLN A 41 -18.77 14.48 8.57
C GLN A 41 -20.11 14.96 9.15
N GLU A 42 -21.24 14.57 8.56
CA GLU A 42 -22.58 14.94 9.05
C GLU A 42 -22.96 14.17 10.32
N VAL A 43 -22.25 13.10 10.65
CA VAL A 43 -22.51 12.24 11.81
C VAL A 43 -21.55 12.61 12.94
N ASN A 44 -22.09 12.88 14.13
CA ASN A 44 -21.29 13.15 15.33
C ASN A 44 -20.63 11.86 15.86
N THR A 45 -19.31 11.89 16.03
CA THR A 45 -18.51 10.78 16.56
C THR A 45 -17.67 11.13 17.79
N ASP A 46 -17.91 12.27 18.46
CA ASP A 46 -17.04 12.82 19.52
C ASP A 46 -16.79 11.86 20.70
N ASN A 47 -17.74 10.95 20.98
CA ASN A 47 -17.66 10.00 22.10
C ASN A 47 -17.77 8.55 21.64
N ILE A 48 -17.41 8.27 20.38
CA ILE A 48 -17.45 6.92 19.81
C ILE A 48 -16.01 6.45 19.58
N GLU A 49 -15.66 5.32 20.20
CA GLU A 49 -14.37 4.68 19.98
C GLU A 49 -14.25 4.17 18.53
N PRO A 50 -13.13 4.41 17.84
CA PRO A 50 -12.90 3.85 16.51
C PRO A 50 -12.89 2.32 16.55
N VAL A 51 -13.54 1.70 15.56
CA VAL A 51 -13.49 0.25 15.39
C VAL A 51 -12.17 -0.13 14.72
N ASN A 52 -11.29 -0.79 15.46
CA ASN A 52 -10.04 -1.36 14.96
C ASN A 52 -10.18 -2.89 14.94
N GLY A 53 -10.22 -3.51 13.75
CA GLY A 53 -10.42 -4.96 13.60
C GLY A 53 -11.90 -5.39 13.50
N GLY A 54 -12.15 -6.69 13.41
CA GLY A 54 -13.49 -7.28 13.25
C GLY A 54 -13.80 -8.44 14.21
N THR A 55 -12.89 -8.74 15.13
CA THR A 55 -12.99 -9.79 16.16
C THR A 55 -12.46 -9.25 17.49
N PHE A 56 -12.42 -10.08 18.52
CA PHE A 56 -11.77 -9.75 19.79
C PHE A 56 -10.32 -9.30 19.56
N LEU A 57 -9.95 -8.16 20.16
CA LEU A 57 -8.59 -7.63 20.14
C LEU A 57 -7.78 -8.33 21.22
N GLU A 58 -7.02 -9.34 20.80
CA GLU A 58 -6.02 -10.00 21.65
C GLU A 58 -4.67 -10.02 20.93
N ASN A 59 -3.59 -9.99 21.72
CA ASN A 59 -2.25 -10.13 21.18
C ASN A 59 -2.02 -11.59 20.79
N ILE A 60 -2.14 -11.90 19.50
CA ILE A 60 -1.79 -13.21 18.97
C ILE A 60 -0.27 -13.29 18.85
N LEU A 61 0.35 -13.98 19.80
CA LEU A 61 1.79 -14.23 19.82
C LEU A 61 2.11 -15.55 19.13
N ARG A 62 3.28 -15.61 18.50
CA ARG A 62 3.88 -16.84 17.97
C ARG A 62 5.00 -17.25 18.94
N GLU A 63 5.09 -18.53 19.27
CA GLU A 63 6.21 -19.10 20.04
C GLU A 63 7.56 -18.83 19.36
N ASP A 64 8.61 -18.66 20.14
CA ASP A 64 9.97 -18.41 19.66
C ASP A 64 10.75 -19.70 19.39
N ASP A 65 10.14 -20.60 18.61
CA ASP A 65 10.75 -21.87 18.20
C ASP A 65 11.37 -21.79 16.80
N GLU A 66 12.32 -22.69 16.52
CA GLU A 66 12.90 -22.87 15.18
C GLU A 66 11.82 -23.36 14.22
N PHE A 67 11.61 -22.63 13.13
CA PHE A 67 10.71 -23.04 12.06
C PHE A 67 11.47 -23.88 11.04
N ASP A 68 10.93 -25.04 10.67
CA ASP A 68 11.39 -25.80 9.50
C ASP A 68 11.15 -24.97 8.23
N ILE A 69 12.19 -24.26 7.78
CA ILE A 69 12.18 -23.61 6.48
C ILE A 69 12.21 -24.72 5.43
N PRO A 70 11.23 -24.80 4.50
CA PRO A 70 11.25 -25.80 3.46
C PRO A 70 12.59 -25.71 2.70
N ASP A 71 13.18 -26.88 2.46
CA ASP A 71 14.49 -27.15 1.85
C ASP A 71 14.79 -26.28 0.59
N LYS A 72 16.04 -26.27 0.10
CA LYS A 72 16.60 -25.42 -1.00
C LYS A 72 15.64 -25.02 -2.14
N LEU A 73 14.68 -25.88 -2.45
CA LEU A 73 13.49 -25.60 -3.27
C LEU A 73 12.76 -24.27 -2.94
N PHE A 74 12.79 -23.78 -1.71
CA PHE A 74 12.12 -22.52 -1.33
C PHE A 74 12.77 -21.30 -2.00
N VAL A 75 14.10 -21.23 -2.00
CA VAL A 75 14.84 -20.12 -2.63
C VAL A 75 14.65 -20.16 -4.15
N ASP A 76 14.76 -21.35 -4.75
CA ASP A 76 14.61 -21.51 -6.20
C ASP A 76 13.17 -21.16 -6.66
N LYS A 77 12.15 -21.58 -5.90
CA LYS A 77 10.74 -21.20 -6.14
C LYS A 77 10.50 -19.69 -6.00
N PHE A 78 11.14 -19.06 -5.01
CA PHE A 78 11.00 -17.63 -4.79
C PHE A 78 11.65 -16.82 -5.92
N ILE A 79 12.86 -17.20 -6.32
CA ILE A 79 13.60 -16.55 -7.41
C ILE A 79 12.91 -16.75 -8.76
N ALA A 80 12.25 -17.88 -8.98
CA ALA A 80 11.49 -18.12 -10.22
C ALA A 80 10.41 -17.05 -10.48
N ASN A 81 9.90 -16.39 -9.43
CA ASN A 81 8.92 -15.30 -9.54
C ASN A 81 9.54 -13.90 -9.63
N ALA A 82 10.86 -13.79 -9.51
CA ALA A 82 11.55 -12.52 -9.56
C ALA A 82 11.58 -11.96 -10.99
N PRO A 83 11.26 -10.67 -11.21
CA PRO A 83 11.39 -10.07 -12.53
C PRO A 83 12.81 -10.12 -13.09
N LYS A 84 13.82 -10.03 -12.21
CA LYS A 84 15.24 -10.22 -12.52
C LYS A 84 15.97 -10.81 -11.31
N SER A 85 16.91 -11.70 -11.58
CA SER A 85 17.75 -12.33 -10.57
C SER A 85 19.20 -12.48 -11.05
N GLU A 86 20.11 -12.68 -10.12
CA GLU A 86 21.52 -12.97 -10.37
C GLU A 86 22.02 -13.97 -9.33
N GLY A 87 22.26 -15.20 -9.77
CA GLY A 87 22.47 -16.33 -8.86
C GLY A 87 21.29 -16.49 -7.89
N LYS A 88 21.57 -16.42 -6.58
CA LYS A 88 20.56 -16.53 -5.52
C LYS A 88 19.97 -15.19 -5.06
N HIS A 89 20.16 -14.11 -5.81
CA HIS A 89 19.76 -12.77 -5.41
C HIS A 89 18.72 -12.15 -6.35
N LEU A 90 17.86 -11.29 -5.79
CA LEU A 90 17.01 -10.40 -6.57
C LEU A 90 17.87 -9.28 -7.16
N LYS A 91 17.79 -9.08 -8.48
CA LYS A 91 18.57 -8.05 -9.16
C LYS A 91 17.76 -6.76 -9.29
N VAL A 92 18.14 -5.75 -8.52
CA VAL A 92 17.51 -4.41 -8.54
C VAL A 92 18.52 -3.34 -8.98
N LYS A 93 18.02 -2.13 -9.26
CA LYS A 93 18.91 -0.97 -9.46
C LYS A 93 19.58 -0.63 -8.13
N LYS A 94 20.85 -0.22 -8.17
CA LYS A 94 21.58 0.27 -7.00
C LYS A 94 20.82 1.45 -6.39
N ILE A 95 20.61 1.40 -5.08
CA ILE A 95 20.09 2.52 -4.28
C ILE A 95 21.30 3.39 -3.89
N LEU A 96 21.17 4.71 -4.09
CA LEU A 96 22.20 5.70 -3.76
C LEU A 96 21.89 6.36 -2.42
#